data_AF-A0A2H3JSP4-F1
#
_entry.id   AF-A0A2H3JSP4-F1
#
_cell.length_a   1.000
_cell.length_b   1.000
_cell.length_c   1.000
_cell.angle_alpha   90.00
_cell.angle_beta   90.00
_cell.angle_gamma   90.00
#
_symmetry.space_group_name_H-M   'P 1'
#
loop_
_entity.id
_entity.type
_entity.pdbx_description
1 polymer ?
#
loop_
_entity_poly.entity_id
_entity_poly.type
_entity_poly.pdbx_seq_one_letter_code
_entity_poly.pdbx_strand_id
1 'polypeptide(L)' 'MTRGYLEEMGETGAGITWEDEIDMSLDNSFTNKWAQIKGDFPWLWEMKELIGQRPNKIPMGLESYSLNPD' A
#
# COMPACT_ATOMS: atom_id res chain seq x y z
N MET A 1 29.46 -8.23 9.94
CA MET A 1 29.03 -8.32 8.53
C MET A 1 27.59 -7.82 8.29
N THR A 2 26.92 -7.25 9.28
CA THR A 2 25.49 -6.85 9.18
C THR A 2 25.24 -5.35 9.15
N ARG A 3 26.20 -4.52 9.59
CA ARG A 3 25.99 -3.07 9.71
C ARG A 3 26.10 -2.30 8.39
N GLY A 4 26.95 -2.74 7.47
CA GLY A 4 27.11 -2.09 6.16
C GLY A 4 25.87 -2.23 5.26
N TYR A 5 25.22 -3.40 5.27
CA TYR A 5 23.99 -3.61 4.51
C TYR A 5 22.80 -2.81 5.06
N LEU A 6 22.76 -2.52 6.37
CA LEU A 6 21.73 -1.67 6.97
C LEU A 6 21.85 -0.21 6.52
N GLU A 7 23.07 0.30 6.35
CA GLU A 7 23.31 1.66 5.82
C GLU A 7 22.97 1.75 4.32
N GLU A 8 23.22 0.68 3.56
CA GLU A 8 22.90 0.58 2.12
C GLU A 8 21.39 0.42 1.86
N MET A 9 20.66 -0.26 2.76
CA MET A 9 19.21 -0.53 2.62
C MET A 9 18.30 0.65 2.98
N GLY A 10 18.79 1.67 3.69
CA GLY A 10 17.98 2.83 4.13
C GLY A 10 16.84 2.47 5.11
N GLU A 11 15.86 3.36 5.29
CA GLU A 11 14.63 3.08 6.06
C GLU A 11 13.72 2.10 5.29
N THR A 12 13.91 0.80 5.50
CA THR A 12 12.93 -0.19 5.08
C THR A 12 11.68 -0.11 5.95
N GLY A 13 10.55 0.26 5.35
CA GLY A 13 9.23 0.28 6.01
C GLY A 13 8.39 1.51 5.68
N ALA A 14 9.03 2.62 5.28
CA ALA A 14 8.36 3.74 4.64
C ALA A 14 8.06 3.35 3.19
N GLY A 15 7.03 2.54 2.97
CA GLY A 15 6.58 2.20 1.62
C GLY A 15 6.15 3.44 0.83
N ILE A 16 5.85 3.24 -0.46
CA ILE A 16 5.38 4.30 -1.35
C ILE A 16 3.97 4.76 -0.89
N THR A 17 3.89 6.02 -0.49
CA THR A 17 2.68 6.69 0.03
C THR A 17 1.92 7.46 -1.04
N TRP A 18 2.59 7.86 -2.13
CA TRP A 18 1.98 8.59 -3.26
C TRP A 18 2.53 8.11 -4.61
N GLU A 19 1.79 8.35 -5.68
CA GLU A 19 2.21 7.95 -7.03
C GLU A 19 3.53 8.60 -7.47
N ASP A 20 3.71 9.89 -7.15
CA ASP A 20 4.86 10.69 -7.58
C ASP A 20 6.20 10.22 -6.97
N GLU A 21 6.16 9.35 -5.97
CA GLU A 21 7.33 8.70 -5.39
C GLU A 21 7.84 7.52 -6.25
N ILE A 22 7.08 7.12 -7.28
CA ILE A 22 7.49 6.11 -8.26
C ILE A 22 8.37 6.80 -9.32
N ASP A 23 9.68 6.56 -9.25
CA ASP A 23 10.61 7.01 -10.27
C ASP A 23 10.44 6.20 -11.57
N MET A 24 9.57 6.68 -12.45
CA MET A 24 9.30 6.08 -13.77
C MET A 24 10.43 6.24 -14.78
N SER A 25 11.52 6.94 -14.44
CA SER A 25 12.71 6.98 -15.29
C SER A 25 13.55 5.71 -15.21
N LEU A 26 13.36 4.91 -14.15
CA LEU A 26 14.05 3.64 -13.97
C LEU A 26 13.40 2.55 -14.82
N ASP A 27 14.20 1.81 -15.58
CA ASP A 27 13.74 0.59 -16.26
C ASP A 27 14.02 -0.63 -15.37
N ASN A 28 13.02 -1.05 -14.60
CA ASN A 28 13.12 -2.21 -13.73
C ASN A 28 11.78 -2.95 -13.66
N SER A 29 11.76 -4.10 -12.99
CA SER A 29 10.56 -4.93 -12.90
C SER A 29 9.39 -4.21 -12.22
N PHE A 30 9.66 -3.30 -11.28
CA PHE A 30 8.64 -2.54 -10.56
C PHE A 30 7.98 -1.49 -11.45
N THR A 31 8.75 -0.61 -12.11
CA THR A 31 8.22 0.44 -12.99
C THR A 31 7.51 -0.13 -14.22
N ASN A 32 8.02 -1.23 -14.78
CA ASN A 32 7.37 -1.97 -15.86
C ASN A 32 6.01 -2.53 -15.44
N LYS A 33 5.89 -3.05 -14.21
CA LYS A 33 4.60 -3.53 -13.68
C LYS A 33 3.66 -2.39 -13.35
N TRP A 34 4.20 -1.29 -12.80
CA TRP A 34 3.41 -0.10 -12.52
C TRP A 34 2.80 0.48 -13.80
N ALA A 35 3.55 0.56 -14.90
CA ALA A 35 3.04 1.04 -16.19
C ALA A 35 1.85 0.20 -16.70
N GLN A 36 1.90 -1.13 -16.55
CA GLN A 36 0.79 -2.02 -16.90
C GLN A 36 -0.45 -1.73 -16.03
N ILE A 37 -0.26 -1.68 -14.70
CA ILE A 37 -1.34 -1.44 -13.74
C ILE A 37 -1.97 -0.06 -13.97
N LYS A 38 -1.17 0.98 -14.22
CA LYS A 38 -1.66 2.33 -14.50
C LYS A 38 -2.47 2.39 -15.79
N GLY A 39 -2.11 1.59 -16.80
CA GLY A 39 -2.88 1.45 -18.03
C GLY A 39 -4.27 0.86 -17.79
N ASP A 40 -4.34 -0.18 -16.96
CA ASP A 40 -5.61 -0.87 -16.64
C ASP A 40 -6.46 -0.09 -15.61
N PHE A 41 -5.81 0.61 -14.67
CA PHE A 41 -6.42 1.31 -13.55
C PHE A 41 -5.82 2.71 -13.32
N PRO A 42 -6.11 3.71 -14.20
CA PRO A 42 -5.56 5.06 -14.07
C PRO A 42 -5.90 5.77 -12.75
N TRP A 43 -7.04 5.41 -12.14
CA TRP A 43 -7.59 6.01 -10.91
C TRP A 43 -7.12 5.31 -9.63
N LEU A 44 -6.14 4.42 -9.68
CA LEU A 44 -5.76 3.57 -8.54
C LEU A 44 -5.41 4.39 -7.28
N TRP A 45 -4.61 5.44 -7.44
CA TRP A 45 -4.18 6.29 -6.31
C TRP A 45 -5.30 7.18 -5.78
N GLU A 46 -6.14 7.73 -6.66
CA GLU A 46 -7.34 8.47 -6.27
C GLU A 46 -8.29 7.58 -5.45
N MET A 47 -8.49 6.33 -5.89
CA MET A 47 -9.32 5.36 -5.15
C MET A 47 -8.68 4.98 -3.81
N LYS A 48 -7.37 4.78 -3.77
CA LYS A 48 -6.62 4.50 -2.52
C LYS A 48 -6.78 5.65 -1.52
N GLU A 49 -6.70 6.90 -2.00
CA GLU A 49 -6.91 8.09 -1.18
C GLU A 49 -8.35 8.17 -0.67
N LEU A 50 -9.34 7.98 -1.54
CA LEU A 50 -10.77 8.00 -1.16
C LEU A 50 -11.11 6.93 -0.12
N ILE A 51 -10.54 5.74 -0.23
CA ILE A 51 -10.68 4.66 0.76
C ILE A 51 -10.00 5.06 2.07
N GLY A 52 -8.80 5.65 2.01
CA GLY A 52 -8.07 6.14 3.18
C GLY A 52 -8.83 7.23 3.95
N GLN A 53 -9.51 8.14 3.23
CA GLN A 53 -10.36 9.18 3.82
C GLN A 53 -11.66 8.64 4.43
N ARG A 54 -12.10 7.45 4.01
CA ARG A 54 -13.29 6.77 4.53
C ARG A 54 -12.88 5.49 5.26
N PRO A 55 -12.18 5.59 6.41
CA PRO A 55 -11.98 4.42 7.26
C PRO A 55 -13.37 3.87 7.54
N ASN A 56 -13.61 2.64 7.13
CA ASN A 56 -14.91 1.97 7.25
C ASN A 56 -15.46 2.26 8.67
N LYS A 57 -16.53 3.05 8.77
CA LYS A 57 -17.11 3.47 10.07
C LYS A 57 -17.63 2.29 10.89
N ILE A 58 -17.70 1.12 10.26
CA ILE A 58 -17.99 -0.15 10.90
C ILE A 58 -16.67 -0.93 10.97
N PRO A 59 -15.99 -0.98 12.12
CA PRO A 59 -15.13 -2.12 12.39
C PRO A 59 -16.03 -3.35 12.31
N MET A 60 -15.93 -4.15 11.26
CA MET A 60 -16.37 -5.54 11.37
C MET A 60 -15.37 -6.20 12.31
N GLY A 61 -15.63 -6.04 13.61
CA GLY A 61 -15.07 -6.93 14.60
C GLY A 61 -15.49 -8.34 14.24
N LEU A 62 -14.54 -9.27 14.27
CA LEU A 62 -14.83 -10.69 14.44
C LEU A 62 -15.45 -10.90 15.82
N GLU A 63 -16.61 -10.31 16.08
CA GLU A 63 -17.48 -10.73 17.16
C GLU A 63 -18.38 -11.81 16.58
N SER A 64 -17.82 -13.03 16.51
CA SER A 64 -18.64 -14.22 16.43
C SER A 64 -19.54 -14.24 17.67
N TYR A 65 -20.81 -13.90 17.45
CA TYR A 65 -21.97 -14.13 18.30
C TYR A 65 -21.75 -15.19 19.39
N SER A 66 -21.31 -14.79 20.57
CA SER A 66 -21.63 -15.52 21.79
C SER A 66 -23.07 -15.16 22.12
N LEU A 67 -24.00 -15.89 21.51
CA LEU A 67 -25.39 -16.00 21.93
C LEU A 67 -25.42 -16.20 23.45
N ASN A 68 -25.89 -15.20 24.18
CA ASN A 68 -26.52 -15.44 25.47
C ASN A 68 -27.95 -14.91 25.35
N PRO A 69 -28.91 -15.83 25.33
CA PRO A 69 -30.07 -15.66 26.19
C PRO A 69 -30.41 -16.98 26.90
N ASP A 70 -30.13 -17.04 28.20
CA ASP A 70 -31.11 -17.20 29.30
C ASP A 70 -30.41 -17.44 30.65
#